data_AF-C4PRM9-F1
#
_entry.id   AF-C4PRM9-F1
#
_cell.length_a   1.000
_cell.length_b   1.000
_cell.length_c   1.000
_cell.angle_alpha   90.00
_cell.angle_beta   90.00
_cell.angle_gamma   90.00
#
_symmetry.space_group_name_H-M   'P 1'
#
loop_
_entity.id
_entity.type
_entity.pdbx_description
1 polymer ?
#
loop_
_entity_poly.entity_id
_entity_poly.type
_entity_poly.pdbx_seq_one_letter_code
_entity_poly.pdbx_strand_id
1 'polypeptide(L)'
;NGNGKIDLTYTFLTSASSSTMYKHGISGFSQFSAQQKAQAVLAMQSWADVANVVFTEKASGGDAHMTFGNYSGGQDGAAAFAYLPGTGAGYDGTSWYLINSSYTQNKNPDLNNYGRQTLTHEIGHTLGLAHPGDYNAGEGNPSYKDASYGQDTRGYSVMSYWSESNTSQNFSKGGVEAYSSGPLMDDIAAIQKLYGANYSTRAGDTTYGLQLQHR
;
A
#
# COMPACT_ATOMS: atom_id res chain seq x y z
N ASN A 1 -21.91 8.60 -7.56
CA ASN A 1 -23.00 9.55 -7.19
C ASN A 1 -22.83 10.95 -7.82
N GLY A 2 -21.93 11.13 -8.81
CA GLY A 2 -21.73 12.43 -9.48
C GLY A 2 -20.93 13.46 -8.66
N ASN A 3 -20.32 13.08 -7.54
CA ASN A 3 -19.55 13.99 -6.67
C ASN A 3 -18.13 14.30 -7.18
N GLY A 4 -17.72 13.75 -8.33
CA GLY A 4 -16.37 13.91 -8.88
C GLY A 4 -15.28 13.16 -8.12
N LYS A 5 -15.65 12.21 -7.26
CA LYS A 5 -14.75 11.34 -6.48
C LYS A 5 -15.11 9.88 -6.69
N ILE A 6 -14.15 9.00 -6.41
CA ILE A 6 -14.36 7.56 -6.31
C ILE A 6 -14.63 7.22 -4.85
N ASP A 7 -15.82 6.69 -4.56
CA ASP A 7 -16.26 6.34 -3.22
C ASP A 7 -15.88 4.88 -2.92
N LEU A 8 -14.78 4.67 -2.22
CA LEU A 8 -14.29 3.36 -1.80
C LEU A 8 -14.77 3.05 -0.38
N THR A 9 -15.25 1.82 -0.17
CA THR A 9 -15.52 1.33 1.18
C THR A 9 -14.50 0.29 1.59
N TYR A 10 -14.30 0.10 2.90
CA TYR A 10 -13.39 -0.94 3.39
C TYR A 10 -13.90 -1.65 4.64
N THR A 11 -13.44 -2.89 4.83
CA THR A 11 -13.63 -3.67 6.05
C THR A 11 -12.31 -4.34 6.46
N PHE A 12 -11.98 -4.29 7.75
CA PHE A 12 -10.97 -5.18 8.33
C PHE A 12 -11.63 -6.52 8.67
N LEU A 13 -11.19 -7.60 8.02
CA LEU A 13 -11.79 -8.92 8.19
C LEU A 13 -11.65 -9.38 9.64
N THR A 14 -12.74 -9.92 10.20
CA THR A 14 -12.78 -10.57 11.52
C THR A 14 -12.73 -12.09 11.41
N SER A 15 -13.05 -12.63 10.23
CA SER A 15 -12.93 -14.04 9.88
C SER A 15 -12.73 -14.19 8.36
N ALA A 16 -12.18 -15.34 7.95
CA ALA A 16 -12.12 -15.75 6.55
C ALA A 16 -12.40 -17.26 6.47
N SER A 17 -13.23 -17.67 5.52
CA SER A 17 -13.55 -19.09 5.34
C SER A 17 -12.35 -19.85 4.75
N SER A 18 -12.26 -21.16 4.98
CA SER A 18 -11.23 -21.99 4.34
C SER A 18 -11.30 -21.92 2.81
N SER A 19 -12.50 -21.75 2.24
CA SER A 19 -12.69 -21.58 0.80
C SER A 19 -12.09 -20.26 0.31
N THR A 20 -12.27 -19.17 1.04
CA THR A 20 -11.64 -17.87 0.76
C THR A 20 -10.12 -17.99 0.81
N MET A 21 -9.58 -18.57 1.89
CA MET A 21 -8.14 -18.74 2.06
C MET A 21 -7.54 -19.61 0.95
N TYR A 22 -8.17 -20.74 0.63
CA TYR A 22 -7.74 -21.64 -0.45
C TYR A 22 -7.77 -20.95 -1.83
N LYS A 23 -8.80 -20.15 -2.11
CA LYS A 23 -8.91 -19.37 -3.36
C LYS A 23 -7.71 -18.45 -3.58
N HIS A 24 -7.15 -17.90 -2.50
CA HIS A 24 -5.96 -17.05 -2.53
C HIS A 24 -4.65 -17.82 -2.33
N GLY A 25 -4.68 -19.15 -2.21
CA GLY A 25 -3.47 -19.95 -1.98
C GLY A 25 -2.80 -19.71 -0.63
N ILE A 26 -3.56 -19.28 0.38
CA ILE A 26 -3.08 -18.91 1.72
C ILE A 26 -3.76 -19.72 2.82
N SER A 27 -3.21 -19.66 4.03
CA SER A 27 -3.73 -20.30 5.23
C SER A 27 -3.41 -19.49 6.50
N GLY A 28 -4.00 -19.88 7.63
CA GLY A 28 -3.71 -19.27 8.93
C GLY A 28 -4.18 -17.82 9.07
N PHE A 29 -5.48 -17.61 8.84
CA PHE A 29 -6.09 -16.29 8.97
C PHE A 29 -5.84 -15.70 10.36
N SER A 30 -5.49 -14.41 10.41
CA SER A 30 -5.67 -13.61 11.61
C SER A 30 -6.19 -12.21 11.28
N GLN A 31 -7.03 -11.67 12.14
CA GLN A 31 -7.54 -10.31 12.00
C GLN A 31 -6.42 -9.28 12.15
N PHE A 32 -6.58 -8.12 11.54
CA PHE A 32 -5.72 -6.98 11.79
C PHE A 32 -5.76 -6.55 13.26
N SER A 33 -4.58 -6.31 13.84
CA SER A 33 -4.44 -5.71 15.17
C SER A 33 -4.89 -4.24 15.15
N ALA A 34 -5.09 -3.64 16.33
CA ALA A 34 -5.41 -2.21 16.44
C ALA A 34 -4.36 -1.32 15.76
N GLN A 35 -3.07 -1.66 15.90
CA GLN A 35 -1.97 -0.93 15.24
C GLN A 35 -2.07 -1.05 13.71
N GLN A 36 -2.33 -2.26 13.19
CA GLN A 36 -2.46 -2.45 11.75
C GLN A 36 -3.64 -1.68 11.17
N LYS A 37 -4.80 -1.68 11.85
CA LYS A 37 -5.98 -0.90 11.45
C LYS A 37 -5.67 0.60 11.41
N ALA A 38 -5.06 1.13 12.47
CA ALA A 38 -4.70 2.55 12.54
C ALA A 38 -3.75 2.96 11.41
N GLN A 39 -2.73 2.15 11.13
CA GLN A 39 -1.77 2.45 10.06
C GLN A 39 -2.35 2.27 8.66
N ALA A 40 -3.25 1.32 8.46
CA ALA A 40 -3.96 1.15 7.19
C ALA A 40 -4.85 2.36 6.89
N VAL A 41 -5.54 2.92 7.90
CA VAL A 41 -6.30 4.16 7.76
C VAL A 41 -5.39 5.33 7.37
N LEU A 42 -4.21 5.45 7.99
CA LEU A 42 -3.24 6.49 7.61
C LEU A 42 -2.66 6.30 6.19
N ALA A 43 -2.50 5.06 5.73
CA ALA A 43 -2.08 4.76 4.37
C ALA A 43 -3.19 5.06 3.34
N MET A 44 -4.45 4.73 3.64
CA MET A 44 -5.59 5.15 2.81
C MET A 44 -5.72 6.67 2.77
N GLN A 45 -5.53 7.36 3.90
CA GLN A 45 -5.55 8.82 3.95
C GLN A 45 -4.47 9.44 3.06
N SER A 46 -3.25 8.90 3.04
CA SER A 46 -2.17 9.47 2.21
C SER A 46 -2.45 9.33 0.71
N TRP A 47 -3.20 8.32 0.27
CA TRP A 47 -3.71 8.23 -1.11
C TRP A 47 -4.85 9.23 -1.38
N ALA A 48 -5.82 9.33 -0.46
CA ALA A 48 -6.94 10.28 -0.57
C ALA A 48 -6.49 11.75 -0.53
N ASP A 49 -5.37 12.03 0.11
CA ASP A 49 -4.76 13.36 0.14
C ASP A 49 -4.32 13.84 -1.24
N VAL A 50 -3.91 12.93 -2.14
CA VAL A 50 -3.30 13.30 -3.43
C VAL A 50 -4.22 13.09 -4.64
N ALA A 51 -5.28 12.30 -4.50
CA ALA A 51 -6.23 11.98 -5.57
C ALA A 51 -7.69 12.05 -5.11
N ASN A 52 -8.65 12.15 -6.05
CA ASN A 52 -10.09 12.22 -5.72
C ASN A 52 -10.69 10.85 -5.38
N VAL A 53 -10.11 10.17 -4.40
CA VAL A 53 -10.63 8.94 -3.79
C VAL A 53 -11.07 9.23 -2.36
N VAL A 54 -12.11 8.53 -1.89
CA VAL A 54 -12.60 8.63 -0.50
C VAL A 54 -12.73 7.24 0.06
N PHE A 55 -12.23 7.02 1.28
CA PHE A 55 -12.33 5.75 1.97
C PHE A 55 -13.32 5.85 3.13
N THR A 56 -14.28 4.93 3.20
CA THR A 56 -15.23 4.85 4.32
C THR A 56 -15.34 3.43 4.86
N GLU A 57 -15.17 3.25 6.17
CA GLU A 57 -15.39 1.94 6.79
C GLU A 57 -16.88 1.57 6.73
N LYS A 58 -17.21 0.51 5.97
CA LYS A 58 -18.57 -0.03 5.80
C LYS A 58 -18.50 -1.49 5.42
N ALA A 59 -19.51 -2.27 5.77
CA ALA A 59 -19.57 -3.70 5.45
C ALA A 59 -19.56 -4.02 3.94
N SER A 60 -20.07 -3.12 3.10
CA SER A 60 -20.06 -3.23 1.63
C SER A 60 -20.51 -1.91 0.96
N GLY A 61 -20.45 -1.88 -0.37
CA GLY A 61 -20.94 -0.77 -1.20
C GLY A 61 -19.82 0.16 -1.71
N GLY A 62 -20.18 1.37 -2.10
CA GLY A 62 -19.29 2.27 -2.83
C GLY A 62 -19.11 1.83 -4.30
N ASP A 63 -18.22 2.52 -5.00
CA ASP A 63 -17.78 2.15 -6.35
C ASP A 63 -16.93 0.87 -6.32
N ALA A 64 -16.22 0.63 -5.22
CA ALA A 64 -15.55 -0.63 -4.90
C ALA A 64 -15.45 -0.85 -3.38
N HIS A 65 -15.29 -2.11 -2.98
CA HIS A 65 -15.14 -2.53 -1.58
C HIS A 65 -13.80 -3.21 -1.35
N MET A 66 -13.08 -2.77 -0.32
CA MET A 66 -11.75 -3.26 0.02
C MET A 66 -11.76 -4.11 1.28
N THR A 67 -10.93 -5.14 1.32
CA THR A 67 -10.76 -5.98 2.52
C THR A 67 -9.30 -6.16 2.89
N PHE A 68 -9.06 -6.25 4.19
CA PHE A 68 -7.74 -6.39 4.79
C PHE A 68 -7.72 -7.56 5.77
N GLY A 69 -6.73 -8.45 5.64
CA GLY A 69 -6.55 -9.58 6.54
C GLY A 69 -5.11 -10.08 6.57
N ASN A 70 -4.73 -10.79 7.63
CA ASN A 70 -3.43 -11.44 7.70
C ASN A 70 -3.52 -12.92 7.32
N TYR A 71 -2.41 -13.48 6.86
CA TYR A 71 -2.20 -14.92 6.65
C TYR A 71 -0.85 -15.34 7.23
N SER A 72 -0.64 -16.64 7.46
CA SER A 72 0.60 -17.15 8.07
C SER A 72 1.36 -18.17 7.22
N GLY A 73 0.78 -18.66 6.12
CA GLY A 73 1.45 -19.59 5.21
C GLY A 73 0.79 -19.66 3.83
N GLY A 74 1.55 -20.14 2.83
CA GLY A 74 1.25 -20.00 1.41
C GLY A 74 1.91 -18.75 0.81
N GLN A 75 1.74 -18.54 -0.50
CA GLN A 75 2.33 -17.39 -1.24
C GLN A 75 3.82 -17.21 -0.95
N ASP A 76 4.61 -18.26 -1.17
CA ASP A 76 6.03 -18.29 -0.82
C ASP A 76 6.80 -17.13 -1.48
N GLY A 77 7.54 -16.39 -0.65
CA GLY A 77 8.32 -15.21 -1.09
C GLY A 77 7.56 -13.88 -0.98
N ALA A 78 6.24 -13.88 -0.82
CA ALA A 78 5.46 -12.65 -0.67
C ALA A 78 5.40 -12.18 0.79
N ALA A 79 5.71 -10.90 1.02
CA ALA A 79 5.48 -10.23 2.30
C ALA A 79 4.01 -9.84 2.49
N ALA A 80 3.34 -9.53 1.39
CA ALA A 80 1.93 -9.24 1.26
C ALA A 80 1.57 -9.37 -0.23
N PHE A 81 0.27 -9.31 -0.54
CA PHE A 81 -0.22 -9.19 -1.91
C PHE A 81 -1.60 -8.57 -1.94
N ALA A 82 -1.96 -8.01 -3.09
CA ALA A 82 -3.26 -7.44 -3.38
C ALA A 82 -3.62 -7.66 -4.86
N TYR A 83 -4.86 -7.38 -5.22
CA TYR A 83 -5.34 -7.53 -6.59
C TYR A 83 -5.75 -6.19 -7.19
N LEU A 84 -5.31 -5.95 -8.42
CA LEU A 84 -5.74 -4.81 -9.23
C LEU A 84 -7.27 -4.87 -9.46
N PRO A 85 -7.95 -3.73 -9.60
CA PRO A 85 -9.34 -3.69 -10.03
C PRO A 85 -9.56 -4.43 -11.35
N GLY A 86 -10.65 -5.21 -11.44
CA GLY A 86 -11.00 -5.97 -12.65
C GLY A 86 -10.35 -7.36 -12.75
N THR A 87 -9.64 -7.82 -11.73
CA THR A 87 -9.11 -9.20 -11.65
C THR A 87 -10.22 -10.23 -11.63
N GLY A 88 -11.34 -9.91 -10.97
CA GLY A 88 -12.56 -10.71 -10.99
C GLY A 88 -13.24 -10.81 -9.63
N ALA A 89 -14.45 -11.38 -9.65
CA ALA A 89 -15.30 -11.48 -8.48
C ALA A 89 -14.61 -12.20 -7.31
N GLY A 90 -14.55 -11.52 -6.16
CA GLY A 90 -13.91 -12.01 -4.95
C GLY A 90 -12.38 -12.02 -4.97
N TYR A 91 -11.75 -11.26 -5.87
CA TYR A 91 -10.33 -10.86 -5.81
C TYR A 91 -10.20 -9.35 -5.67
N ASP A 92 -10.98 -8.60 -6.45
CA ASP A 92 -10.96 -7.14 -6.49
C ASP A 92 -11.06 -6.52 -5.08
N GLY A 93 -10.18 -5.56 -4.79
CA GLY A 93 -10.14 -4.84 -3.53
C GLY A 93 -9.61 -5.64 -2.34
N THR A 94 -9.19 -6.90 -2.52
CA THR A 94 -8.63 -7.70 -1.40
C THR A 94 -7.11 -7.50 -1.29
N SER A 95 -6.63 -7.36 -0.06
CA SER A 95 -5.20 -7.32 0.28
C SER A 95 -4.89 -8.17 1.52
N TRP A 96 -3.78 -8.88 1.47
CA TRP A 96 -3.40 -9.92 2.44
C TRP A 96 -1.94 -9.75 2.89
N TYR A 97 -1.69 -9.87 4.20
CA TYR A 97 -0.41 -9.51 4.80
C TYR A 97 0.18 -10.67 5.60
N LEU A 98 1.42 -11.06 5.30
CA LEU A 98 2.07 -12.20 5.95
C LEU A 98 2.46 -11.86 7.38
N ILE A 99 2.10 -12.73 8.33
CA ILE A 99 2.62 -12.74 9.69
C ILE A 99 2.86 -14.19 10.13
N ASN A 100 4.11 -14.54 10.40
CA ASN A 100 4.47 -15.80 11.04
C ASN A 100 5.77 -15.64 11.87
N SER A 101 6.32 -16.75 12.37
CA SER A 101 7.55 -16.72 13.17
C SER A 101 8.78 -16.23 12.41
N SER A 102 8.79 -16.37 11.08
CA SER A 102 9.91 -16.03 10.20
C SER A 102 9.77 -14.64 9.57
N TYR A 103 8.58 -14.04 9.62
CA TYR A 103 8.29 -12.73 9.06
C TYR A 103 7.35 -11.94 9.98
N THR A 104 7.85 -10.84 10.55
CA THR A 104 7.15 -10.07 11.60
C THR A 104 6.99 -8.59 11.28
N GLN A 105 7.49 -8.13 10.14
CA GLN A 105 7.51 -6.72 9.73
C GLN A 105 6.10 -6.13 9.63
N ASN A 106 5.11 -6.93 9.19
CA ASN A 106 3.71 -6.51 9.11
C ASN A 106 2.97 -6.51 10.46
N LYS A 107 3.57 -7.05 11.54
CA LYS A 107 2.94 -7.14 12.85
C LYS A 107 2.78 -5.76 13.51
N ASN A 108 3.80 -4.91 13.33
CA ASN A 108 3.89 -3.58 13.94
C ASN A 108 4.22 -2.52 12.89
N PRO A 109 3.33 -2.26 11.91
CA PRO A 109 3.54 -1.16 10.98
C PRO A 109 3.59 0.16 11.77
N ASP A 110 4.46 1.06 11.38
CA ASP A 110 4.60 2.38 11.99
C ASP A 110 5.28 3.35 11.02
N LEU A 111 5.25 4.65 11.34
CA LEU A 111 5.85 5.69 10.53
C LEU A 111 7.30 5.33 10.16
N ASN A 112 7.58 5.41 8.86
CA ASN A 112 8.87 5.19 8.22
C ASN A 112 9.42 3.76 8.25
N ASN A 113 8.65 2.76 8.69
CA ASN A 113 9.07 1.36 8.64
C ASN A 113 8.49 0.60 7.43
N TYR A 114 9.09 -0.56 7.13
CA TYR A 114 8.69 -1.36 5.96
C TYR A 114 7.23 -1.81 6.00
N GLY A 115 6.71 -2.22 7.17
CA GLY A 115 5.32 -2.65 7.29
C GLY A 115 4.30 -1.54 6.95
N ARG A 116 4.61 -0.27 7.25
CA ARG A 116 3.79 0.87 6.83
C ARG A 116 3.90 1.15 5.32
N GLN A 117 5.08 0.98 4.73
CA GLN A 117 5.23 1.04 3.28
C GLN A 117 4.46 -0.09 2.59
N THR A 118 4.49 -1.33 3.12
CA THR A 118 3.73 -2.47 2.60
C THR A 118 2.24 -2.18 2.58
N LEU A 119 1.65 -1.62 3.65
CA LEU A 119 0.26 -1.17 3.63
C LEU A 119 -0.01 -0.17 2.48
N THR A 120 0.86 0.82 2.32
CA THR A 120 0.71 1.85 1.29
C THR A 120 0.81 1.25 -0.12
N HIS A 121 1.73 0.31 -0.32
CA HIS A 121 1.98 -0.43 -1.55
C HIS A 121 0.77 -1.28 -1.94
N GLU A 122 0.29 -2.14 -1.05
CA GLU A 122 -0.86 -3.03 -1.36
C GLU A 122 -2.14 -2.23 -1.61
N ILE A 123 -2.34 -1.11 -0.91
CA ILE A 123 -3.44 -0.18 -1.22
C ILE A 123 -3.27 0.41 -2.62
N GLY A 124 -2.04 0.75 -3.03
CA GLY A 124 -1.73 1.19 -4.39
C GLY A 124 -2.17 0.18 -5.46
N HIS A 125 -1.90 -1.12 -5.24
CA HIS A 125 -2.41 -2.20 -6.10
C HIS A 125 -3.93 -2.22 -6.16
N THR A 126 -4.63 -2.17 -5.01
CA THR A 126 -6.11 -2.15 -5.01
C THR A 126 -6.71 -0.92 -5.69
N LEU A 127 -5.93 0.16 -5.84
CA LEU A 127 -6.28 1.38 -6.59
C LEU A 127 -5.87 1.32 -8.07
N GLY A 128 -5.28 0.21 -8.53
CA GLY A 128 -4.93 0.00 -9.93
C GLY A 128 -3.51 0.39 -10.33
N LEU A 129 -2.60 0.60 -9.37
CA LEU A 129 -1.19 0.81 -9.67
C LEU A 129 -0.46 -0.54 -9.70
N ALA A 130 0.19 -0.86 -10.81
CA ALA A 130 1.09 -2.00 -10.90
C ALA A 130 2.49 -1.64 -10.36
N HIS A 131 3.36 -2.64 -10.25
CA HIS A 131 4.79 -2.38 -10.14
C HIS A 131 5.28 -1.56 -11.36
N PRO A 132 6.31 -0.71 -11.21
CA PRO A 132 6.83 0.06 -12.34
C PRO A 132 7.50 -0.78 -13.45
N GLY A 133 7.72 -2.08 -13.23
CA GLY A 133 8.17 -3.04 -14.23
C GLY A 133 7.54 -4.42 -14.05
N ASP A 134 7.77 -5.31 -15.02
CA ASP A 134 7.18 -6.67 -15.06
C ASP A 134 7.95 -7.63 -14.15
N TYR A 135 7.76 -7.51 -12.85
CA TYR A 135 8.33 -8.41 -11.83
C TYR A 135 7.34 -8.67 -10.70
N ASN A 136 7.53 -9.80 -10.02
CA ASN A 136 6.71 -10.19 -8.88
C ASN A 136 7.53 -10.97 -7.84
N ALA A 137 7.12 -10.94 -6.57
CA ALA A 137 7.77 -11.75 -5.54
C ALA A 137 7.41 -13.22 -5.74
N GLY A 138 8.37 -14.12 -5.57
CA GLY A 138 8.18 -15.57 -5.79
C GLY A 138 8.24 -16.01 -7.26
N GLU A 139 8.32 -15.09 -8.22
CA GLU A 139 8.49 -15.37 -9.64
C GLU A 139 9.93 -15.13 -10.09
N GLY A 140 10.72 -16.21 -10.15
CA GLY A 140 12.13 -16.12 -10.54
C GLY A 140 12.99 -15.43 -9.47
N ASN A 141 14.00 -14.67 -9.91
CA ASN A 141 14.91 -13.92 -9.02
C ASN A 141 15.13 -12.52 -9.60
N PRO A 142 14.10 -11.65 -9.58
CA PRO A 142 14.17 -10.35 -10.22
C PRO A 142 15.19 -9.46 -9.50
N SER A 143 15.81 -8.57 -10.26
CA SER A 143 16.81 -7.62 -9.81
C SER A 143 16.54 -6.24 -10.40
N TYR A 144 17.19 -5.20 -9.87
CA TYR A 144 17.09 -3.85 -10.45
C TYR A 144 17.53 -3.78 -11.93
N LYS A 145 18.32 -4.76 -12.42
CA LYS A 145 18.68 -4.84 -13.85
C LYS A 145 17.49 -5.18 -14.75
N ASP A 146 16.42 -5.71 -14.16
CA ASP A 146 15.17 -6.08 -14.83
C ASP A 146 14.15 -4.92 -14.79
N ALA A 147 14.49 -3.79 -14.15
CA ALA A 147 13.68 -2.59 -14.15
C ALA A 147 13.51 -2.03 -15.57
N SER A 148 12.28 -1.62 -15.91
CA SER A 148 11.97 -1.07 -17.24
C SER A 148 12.52 0.34 -17.46
N TYR A 149 12.82 1.08 -16.40
CA TYR A 149 13.39 2.42 -16.44
C TYR A 149 14.22 2.72 -15.18
N GLY A 150 15.14 3.68 -15.29
CA GLY A 150 16.13 3.94 -14.24
C GLY A 150 15.60 4.59 -12.96
N GLN A 151 14.35 5.05 -12.91
CA GLN A 151 13.74 5.63 -11.70
C GLN A 151 12.80 4.65 -11.01
N ASP A 152 12.73 3.39 -11.45
CA ASP A 152 12.08 2.31 -10.72
C ASP A 152 12.88 2.02 -9.44
N THR A 153 12.70 2.86 -8.42
CA THR A 153 13.24 2.67 -7.09
C THR A 153 12.25 3.20 -6.05
N ARG A 154 12.40 2.74 -4.82
CA ARG A 154 11.71 3.27 -3.63
C ARG A 154 12.08 4.71 -3.31
N GLY A 155 12.93 5.35 -4.12
CA GLY A 155 13.16 6.79 -4.13
C GLY A 155 12.09 7.58 -4.90
N TYR A 156 11.36 6.94 -5.81
CA TYR A 156 10.36 7.59 -6.68
C TYR A 156 8.97 6.99 -6.60
N SER A 157 8.85 5.69 -6.31
CA SER A 157 7.58 4.97 -6.19
C SER A 157 7.60 3.95 -5.06
N VAL A 158 6.58 3.95 -4.21
CA VAL A 158 6.37 2.90 -3.21
C VAL A 158 5.99 1.56 -3.85
N MET A 159 5.60 1.56 -5.13
CA MET A 159 5.33 0.36 -5.92
C MET A 159 6.61 -0.37 -6.35
N SER A 160 7.78 0.22 -6.18
CA SER A 160 9.06 -0.38 -6.58
C SER A 160 9.58 -1.41 -5.58
N TYR A 161 10.22 -2.47 -6.09
CA TYR A 161 10.99 -3.42 -5.28
C TYR A 161 12.39 -2.93 -4.93
N TRP A 162 12.92 -1.96 -5.67
CA TRP A 162 14.34 -1.67 -5.67
C TRP A 162 14.70 -0.55 -4.68
N SER A 163 15.80 -0.71 -3.96
CA SER A 163 16.29 0.33 -3.04
C SER A 163 16.53 1.64 -3.79
N GLU A 164 16.22 2.75 -3.12
CA GLU A 164 16.51 4.12 -3.53
C GLU A 164 17.99 4.36 -3.83
N SER A 165 18.88 3.57 -3.22
CA SER A 165 20.33 3.66 -3.44
C SER A 165 20.75 3.38 -4.89
N ASN A 166 19.94 2.63 -5.66
CA ASN A 166 20.18 2.39 -7.08
C ASN A 166 20.16 3.69 -7.91
N THR A 167 19.53 4.74 -7.40
CA THR A 167 19.46 6.08 -8.02
C THR A 167 20.19 7.15 -7.22
N SER A 168 21.12 6.74 -6.34
CA SER A 168 21.97 7.60 -5.51
C SER A 168 21.25 8.39 -4.39
N GLN A 169 20.01 8.04 -4.04
CA GLN A 169 19.37 8.50 -2.80
C GLN A 169 19.85 7.65 -1.61
N ASN A 170 19.61 8.15 -0.40
CA ASN A 170 19.91 7.43 0.83
C ASN A 170 18.90 7.82 1.91
N PHE A 171 18.04 6.87 2.28
CA PHE A 171 17.04 7.04 3.33
C PHE A 171 17.48 6.41 4.66
N SER A 172 18.75 6.07 4.79
CA SER A 172 19.33 5.56 6.02
C SER A 172 20.04 6.67 6.81
N LYS A 173 19.76 6.74 8.11
CA LYS A 173 20.46 7.64 9.04
C LYS A 173 20.81 6.91 10.32
N GLY A 174 22.07 6.98 10.74
CA GLY A 174 22.53 6.32 11.96
C GLY A 174 22.41 4.79 11.91
N GLY A 175 22.49 4.18 10.72
CA GLY A 175 22.33 2.73 10.53
C GLY A 175 20.87 2.25 10.54
N VAL A 176 19.90 3.16 10.60
CA VAL A 176 18.47 2.83 10.52
C VAL A 176 17.96 3.26 9.15
N GLU A 177 17.47 2.29 8.38
CA GLU A 177 16.79 2.51 7.11
C GLU A 177 15.36 3.01 7.33
N ALA A 178 14.94 4.00 6.55
CA ALA A 178 13.59 4.51 6.52
C ALA A 178 12.92 4.22 5.18
N TYR A 179 11.62 3.97 5.22
CA TYR A 179 10.78 3.67 4.07
C TYR A 179 9.67 4.73 3.95
N SER A 180 9.34 5.16 2.74
CA SER A 180 8.23 6.12 2.55
C SER A 180 6.92 5.54 3.06
N SER A 181 6.19 6.30 3.88
CA SER A 181 4.90 5.91 4.49
C SER A 181 3.68 6.38 3.70
N GLY A 182 3.89 7.08 2.60
CA GLY A 182 2.87 7.58 1.69
C GLY A 182 3.36 7.60 0.24
N PRO A 183 2.48 7.93 -0.72
CA PRO A 183 2.82 7.99 -2.14
C PRO A 183 4.01 8.92 -2.41
N LEU A 184 4.94 8.46 -3.23
CA LEU A 184 6.07 9.23 -3.74
C LEU A 184 5.71 9.90 -5.07
N MET A 185 6.68 10.57 -5.70
CA MET A 185 6.43 11.43 -6.87
C MET A 185 5.74 10.71 -8.03
N ASP A 186 6.25 9.53 -8.42
CA ASP A 186 5.68 8.76 -9.54
C ASP A 186 4.32 8.17 -9.18
N ASP A 187 4.14 7.78 -7.91
CA ASP A 187 2.87 7.29 -7.38
C ASP A 187 1.78 8.37 -7.47
N ILE A 188 2.11 9.60 -7.06
CA ILE A 188 1.21 10.77 -7.11
C ILE A 188 0.81 11.05 -8.56
N ALA A 189 1.78 11.08 -9.48
CA ALA A 189 1.49 11.31 -10.90
C ALA A 189 0.58 10.21 -11.48
N ALA A 190 0.85 8.95 -11.16
CA ALA A 190 0.08 7.80 -11.64
C ALA A 190 -1.36 7.80 -11.09
N ILE A 191 -1.54 7.98 -9.79
CA ILE A 191 -2.86 7.96 -9.16
C ILE A 191 -3.72 9.15 -9.59
N GLN A 192 -3.10 10.32 -9.80
CA GLN A 192 -3.79 11.50 -10.33
C GLN A 192 -4.21 11.32 -11.79
N LYS A 193 -3.47 10.53 -12.58
CA LYS A 193 -3.91 10.16 -13.94
C LYS A 193 -5.16 9.28 -13.93
N LEU A 194 -5.32 8.42 -12.94
CA LEU A 194 -6.50 7.55 -12.79
C LEU A 194 -7.71 8.29 -12.24
N TYR A 195 -7.53 9.08 -11.18
CA TYR A 195 -8.64 9.61 -10.38
C TYR A 195 -8.68 11.15 -10.29
N GLY A 196 -7.75 11.85 -10.93
CA GLY A 196 -7.62 13.31 -10.85
C GLY A 196 -6.98 13.77 -9.54
N ALA A 197 -6.36 14.96 -9.58
CA ALA A 197 -5.74 15.59 -8.43
C ALA A 197 -6.76 16.12 -7.42
N ASN A 198 -6.48 15.92 -6.13
CA ASN A 198 -7.26 16.50 -5.04
C ASN A 198 -6.71 17.89 -4.65
N TYR A 199 -7.32 18.94 -5.19
CA TYR A 199 -6.93 20.33 -4.90
C TYR A 199 -7.43 20.86 -3.55
N SER A 200 -8.23 20.09 -2.79
CA SER A 200 -8.75 20.51 -1.48
C SER A 200 -7.76 20.25 -0.35
N THR A 201 -6.84 19.32 -0.53
CA THR A 201 -5.87 18.92 0.48
C THR A 201 -4.88 20.06 0.74
N ARG A 202 -4.82 20.53 1.99
CA ARG A 202 -3.84 21.53 2.45
C ARG A 202 -3.84 22.80 1.57
N ALA A 203 -5.04 23.26 1.17
CA ALA A 203 -5.24 24.40 0.28
C ALA A 203 -4.95 25.78 0.91
N GLY A 204 -4.80 25.83 2.24
CA GLY A 204 -4.33 27.02 2.96
C GLY A 204 -2.84 26.94 3.31
N ASP A 205 -2.35 27.92 4.05
CA ASP A 205 -0.96 27.96 4.51
C ASP A 205 -0.59 26.70 5.30
N THR A 206 0.36 25.94 4.76
CA THR A 206 0.78 24.66 5.33
C THR A 206 2.29 24.58 5.40
N THR A 207 2.83 24.39 6.61
CA THR A 207 4.25 24.12 6.85
C THR A 207 4.46 22.61 6.96
N TYR A 208 5.45 22.08 6.24
CA TYR A 208 5.87 20.68 6.37
C TYR A 208 7.20 20.61 7.12
N GLY A 209 7.37 19.62 7.99
CA GLY A 209 8.57 19.47 8.82
C GLY A 209 8.55 20.37 10.06
N LEU A 210 9.71 20.87 10.46
CA LEU A 210 9.82 21.67 11.68
C LEU A 210 9.31 23.10 11.45
N GLN A 211 8.42 23.56 12.33
CA GLN A 211 8.11 24.97 12.51
C GLN A 211 8.97 25.51 13.66
N LEU A 212 10.09 26.16 13.33
CA LEU A 212 10.89 26.85 14.34
C LEU A 212 10.13 28.11 14.78
N GLN A 213 9.49 28.06 15.96
CA GLN A 213 9.04 29.28 16.62
C GLN A 213 10.28 30.02 17.12
N HIS A 214 10.60 31.17 16.51
CA HIS A 214 11.52 32.12 17.11
C HIS A 214 10.93 32.55 18.46
N ARG A 215 11.64 32.24 19.55
CA ARG A 215 11.47 32.89 20.85
C ARG A 215 12.32 34.15 20.89
#